data_AF-A0A351CAB2-F1
#
_entry.id   AF-A0A351CAB2-F1
#
_cell.length_a   1.000
_cell.length_b   1.000
_cell.length_c   1.000
_cell.angle_alpha   90.00
_cell.angle_beta   90.00
_cell.angle_gamma   90.00
#
_symmetry.space_group_name_H-M   'P 1'
#
loop_
_entity.id
_entity.type
_entity.pdbx_description
1 polymer ?
#
loop_
_entity_poly.entity_id
_entity_poly.type
_entity_poly.pdbx_seq_one_letter_code
_entity_poly.pdbx_strand_id
1 'polypeptide(L)'
;KKAREIWFLCRPYNAEQAEKMGLVNTVVPLERLEEETVQWCREILANSHMAIRCLKAGLNADCDGQAGLQELAGNATLLFYMSEEGQEGRNAFNEKRAPDFSKFPFRP
;
A
#
# COMPACT_ATOMS: atom_id res chain seq x y z
N LYS A 1 4.12 -23.47 -6.74
CA LYS A 1 4.20 -24.65 -7.63
C LYS A 1 4.02 -24.27 -9.11
N LYS A 2 3.03 -23.44 -9.49
CA LYS A 2 2.78 -23.02 -10.89
C LYS A 2 3.87 -22.14 -11.52
N ALA A 3 4.54 -21.28 -10.74
CA ALA A 3 5.61 -20.41 -11.26
C ALA A 3 6.71 -21.18 -12.03
N ARG A 4 7.19 -22.32 -11.54
CA ARG A 4 8.24 -23.10 -12.21
C ARG A 4 7.79 -23.69 -13.55
N GLU A 5 6.52 -24.11 -13.65
CA GLU A 5 5.92 -24.62 -14.89
C GLU A 5 5.90 -23.55 -15.98
N ILE A 6 5.50 -22.32 -15.61
CA ILE A 6 5.49 -21.15 -16.51
C ILE A 6 6.91 -20.87 -17.01
N TRP A 7 7.89 -20.77 -16.10
CA TRP A 7 9.26 -20.41 -16.44
C TRP A 7 10.03 -21.47 -17.24
N PHE A 8 9.81 -22.76 -16.97
CA PHE A 8 10.59 -23.82 -17.63
C PHE A 8 10.01 -24.24 -18.99
N LEU A 9 8.68 -24.16 -19.16
CA LEU A 9 8.02 -24.68 -20.35
C LEU A 9 7.60 -23.59 -21.34
N CYS A 10 7.61 -22.31 -20.93
CA CYS A 10 7.29 -21.16 -21.78
C CYS A 10 5.98 -21.31 -22.58
N ARG A 11 4.99 -21.99 -22.00
CA ARG A 11 3.70 -22.24 -22.68
C ARG A 11 2.82 -20.99 -22.60
N PRO A 12 2.00 -20.72 -23.63
CA PRO A 12 0.94 -19.73 -23.53
C PRO A 12 -0.20 -20.25 -22.64
N TYR A 13 -0.88 -19.34 -21.94
CA TYR A 13 -2.06 -19.61 -21.14
C TYR A 13 -3.18 -18.65 -21.56
N ASN A 14 -4.41 -19.14 -21.65
CA ASN A 14 -5.57 -18.30 -21.92
C ASN A 14 -6.08 -17.61 -20.63
N ALA A 15 -7.06 -16.72 -20.77
CA ALA A 15 -7.58 -15.92 -19.66
C ALA A 15 -8.15 -16.79 -18.52
N GLU A 16 -8.94 -17.81 -18.84
CA GLU A 16 -9.54 -18.73 -17.84
C GLU A 16 -8.47 -19.52 -17.07
N GLN A 17 -7.41 -19.97 -17.75
CA GLN A 17 -6.29 -20.64 -17.11
C GLN A 17 -5.54 -19.70 -16.17
N ALA A 18 -5.31 -18.45 -16.60
CA ALA A 18 -4.63 -17.44 -15.80
C ALA A 18 -5.42 -17.09 -14.53
N GLU A 19 -6.74 -16.96 -14.62
CA GLU A 19 -7.63 -16.70 -13.48
C GLU A 19 -7.60 -17.88 -12.50
N LYS A 20 -7.79 -19.12 -13.00
CA LYS A 20 -7.81 -20.33 -12.18
C LYS A 20 -6.50 -20.57 -11.41
N MET A 21 -5.38 -20.08 -11.93
CA MET A 21 -4.08 -20.20 -11.24
C MET A 21 -3.73 -18.99 -10.37
N GLY A 22 -4.59 -17.97 -10.29
CA GLY A 22 -4.41 -16.77 -9.48
C GLY A 22 -3.44 -15.74 -10.07
N LEU A 23 -3.20 -15.78 -11.39
CA LEU A 23 -2.34 -14.80 -12.08
C LEU A 23 -3.07 -13.50 -12.42
N VAL A 24 -4.38 -13.58 -12.65
CA VAL A 24 -5.27 -12.44 -12.86
C VAL A 24 -6.45 -12.53 -11.90
N ASN A 25 -7.07 -11.39 -11.58
CA ASN A 25 -8.13 -11.34 -10.58
C ASN A 25 -9.54 -11.65 -11.13
N THR A 26 -9.83 -11.30 -12.40
CA THR A 26 -11.14 -11.53 -13.05
C THR A 26 -10.97 -11.59 -14.58
N VAL A 27 -11.91 -12.22 -15.28
CA VAL A 27 -11.98 -12.30 -16.74
C VAL A 27 -13.33 -11.79 -17.24
N VAL A 28 -13.32 -10.86 -18.20
CA VAL A 28 -14.51 -10.28 -18.83
C VAL A 28 -14.40 -10.31 -20.35
N PRO A 29 -15.53 -10.23 -21.10
CA PRO A 29 -15.50 -10.00 -22.54
C PRO A 29 -14.68 -8.76 -22.92
N LEU A 30 -13.99 -8.79 -24.05
CA LEU A 30 -13.07 -7.73 -24.47
C LEU A 30 -13.76 -6.36 -24.54
N GLU A 31 -14.99 -6.32 -25.02
CA GLU A 31 -15.83 -5.12 -25.12
C GLU A 31 -16.20 -4.50 -23.76
N ARG A 32 -16.06 -5.25 -22.66
CA ARG A 32 -16.34 -4.79 -21.28
C ARG A 32 -15.08 -4.55 -20.45
N LEU A 33 -13.89 -4.74 -21.03
CA LEU A 33 -12.62 -4.61 -20.30
C LEU A 33 -12.47 -3.24 -19.64
N GLU A 34 -12.75 -2.17 -20.38
CA GLU A 34 -12.65 -0.80 -19.85
C GLU A 34 -13.73 -0.53 -18.79
N GLU A 35 -14.96 -0.99 -19.03
CA GLU A 35 -16.09 -0.83 -18.10
C GLU A 35 -15.77 -1.45 -16.73
N GLU A 36 -15.34 -2.72 -16.71
CA GLU A 36 -14.99 -3.44 -15.47
C GLU A 36 -13.79 -2.79 -14.78
N THR A 37 -12.76 -2.39 -15.54
CA THR A 37 -11.57 -1.72 -14.99
C THR A 37 -11.92 -0.40 -14.32
N VAL A 38 -12.74 0.43 -14.98
CA VAL A 38 -13.19 1.71 -14.44
C VAL A 38 -14.06 1.51 -13.20
N GLN A 39 -14.89 0.46 -13.18
CA GLN A 39 -15.70 0.11 -12.01
C GLN A 39 -14.81 -0.18 -10.80
N TRP A 40 -13.78 -1.02 -10.94
CA TRP A 40 -12.83 -1.30 -9.85
C TRP A 40 -12.10 -0.05 -9.37
N CYS A 41 -11.66 0.80 -10.30
CA CYS A 41 -11.05 2.08 -9.96
C CYS A 41 -11.99 2.96 -9.11
N ARG A 42 -13.28 3.05 -9.48
CA ARG A 42 -14.29 3.81 -8.72
C ARG A 42 -14.48 3.24 -7.32
N GLU A 43 -14.48 1.92 -7.16
CA GLU A 43 -14.58 1.28 -5.85
C GLU A 43 -13.36 1.58 -4.97
N ILE A 44 -12.14 1.56 -5.54
CA ILE A 44 -10.92 1.95 -4.81
C ILE A 44 -10.97 3.43 -4.42
N LEU A 45 -11.42 4.31 -5.32
CA LEU A 45 -11.51 5.75 -5.08
C LEU A 45 -12.51 6.13 -3.97
N ALA A 46 -13.47 5.25 -3.67
CA ALA A 46 -14.39 5.45 -2.54
C ALA A 46 -13.74 5.17 -1.18
N ASN A 47 -12.55 4.57 -1.14
CA ASN A 47 -11.86 4.21 0.11
C ASN A 47 -10.90 5.31 0.59
N SER A 48 -10.41 5.17 1.84
CA SER A 48 -9.39 6.08 2.39
C SER A 48 -8.08 5.99 1.62
N HIS A 49 -7.71 7.05 0.91
CA HIS A 49 -6.43 7.19 0.21
C HIS A 49 -5.22 6.87 1.11
N MET A 50 -5.27 7.28 2.38
CA MET A 50 -4.21 7.01 3.36
C MET A 50 -4.14 5.52 3.74
N ALA A 51 -5.29 4.86 3.88
CA ALA A 51 -5.32 3.42 4.15
C ALA A 51 -4.77 2.62 2.96
N ILE A 52 -5.19 2.94 1.74
CA ILE A 52 -4.75 2.24 0.52
C ILE A 52 -3.22 2.31 0.36
N ARG A 53 -2.61 3.48 0.55
CA ARG A 53 -1.14 3.61 0.46
C ARG A 53 -0.40 2.86 1.57
N CYS A 54 -0.92 2.84 2.80
CA CYS A 54 -0.30 2.09 3.89
C CYS A 54 -0.40 0.58 3.66
N LEU A 55 -1.56 0.09 3.20
CA LEU A 55 -1.76 -1.31 2.86
C LEU A 55 -0.81 -1.75 1.74
N LYS A 56 -0.68 -0.95 0.67
CA LYS A 56 0.27 -1.24 -0.41
C LYS A 56 1.71 -1.34 0.09
N ALA A 57 2.16 -0.39 0.90
CA ALA A 57 3.49 -0.42 1.49
C ALA A 57 3.71 -1.63 2.42
N GLY A 58 2.68 -2.02 3.18
CA GLY A 58 2.71 -3.23 4.02
C GLY A 58 2.85 -4.51 3.21
N LEU A 59 2.14 -4.62 2.08
CA LEU A 59 2.28 -5.76 1.15
C LEU A 59 3.68 -5.80 0.51
N ASN A 60 4.23 -4.65 0.12
CA ASN A 60 5.60 -4.57 -0.40
C ASN A 60 6.64 -4.97 0.64
N ALA A 61 6.43 -4.62 1.92
CA ALA A 61 7.36 -4.95 3.01
C ALA A 61 7.56 -6.47 3.23
N ASP A 62 6.60 -7.31 2.84
CA ASP A 62 6.74 -8.77 2.87
C ASP A 62 7.74 -9.29 1.81
N CYS A 63 7.82 -8.61 0.66
CA CYS A 63 8.61 -9.04 -0.49
C CYS A 63 9.96 -8.34 -0.62
N ASP A 64 10.02 -7.05 -0.28
CA ASP A 64 11.10 -6.14 -0.68
C ASP A 64 12.08 -5.82 0.47
N GLY A 65 11.95 -6.50 1.60
CA GLY A 65 12.84 -6.37 2.75
C GLY A 65 13.02 -4.92 3.20
N GLN A 66 14.26 -4.43 3.19
CA GLN A 66 14.56 -3.06 3.64
C GLN A 66 13.91 -1.98 2.77
N ALA A 67 13.73 -2.20 1.47
CA ALA A 67 13.08 -1.23 0.59
C ALA A 67 11.58 -1.12 0.91
N GLY A 68 10.90 -2.25 1.14
CA GLY A 68 9.50 -2.23 1.55
C GLY A 68 9.31 -1.65 2.97
N LEU A 69 10.23 -1.93 3.90
CA LEU A 69 10.24 -1.30 5.21
C LEU A 69 10.43 0.23 5.13
N GLN A 70 11.24 0.72 4.19
CA GLN A 70 11.40 2.15 3.96
C GLN A 70 10.07 2.80 3.55
N GLU A 71 9.33 2.20 2.63
CA GLU A 71 8.02 2.71 2.21
C GLU A 71 7.02 2.74 3.38
N LEU A 72 6.96 1.65 4.14
CA LEU A 72 6.04 1.53 5.27
C LEU A 72 6.39 2.53 6.39
N ALA A 73 7.66 2.62 6.78
CA ALA A 73 8.13 3.57 7.79
C ALA A 73 7.96 5.03 7.33
N GLY A 74 8.11 5.30 6.03
CA GLY A 74 7.83 6.61 5.44
C GLY A 74 6.37 7.03 5.61
N ASN A 75 5.42 6.11 5.40
CA ASN A 75 4.00 6.38 5.66
C ASN A 75 3.70 6.57 7.15
N ALA A 76 4.33 5.81 8.04
CA ALA A 76 4.20 6.01 9.49
C ALA A 76 4.73 7.39 9.93
N THR A 77 5.87 7.82 9.37
CA THR A 77 6.46 9.14 9.63
C THR A 77 5.54 10.26 9.13
N LEU A 78 4.95 10.09 7.94
CA LEU A 78 3.97 11.03 7.40
C LEU A 78 2.75 11.19 8.34
N LEU A 79 2.21 10.08 8.83
CA LEU A 79 1.09 10.09 9.79
C LEU A 79 1.49 10.75 11.11
N PHE A 80 2.69 10.46 11.61
CA PHE A 80 3.20 11.07 12.83
C PHE A 80 3.33 12.59 12.69
N TYR A 81 3.80 13.09 11.55
CA TYR A 81 3.91 14.53 11.28
C TYR A 81 2.56 15.25 11.22
N MET A 82 1.46 14.52 11.00
CA MET A 82 0.10 15.07 11.07
C MET A 82 -0.43 15.14 12.51
N SER A 83 0.17 14.42 13.47
CA SER A 83 -0.24 14.42 14.88
C SER A 83 0.21 15.67 15.64
N GLU A 84 -0.48 16.00 16.73
CA GLU A 84 -0.08 17.10 17.62
C GLU A 84 1.30 16.86 18.27
N GLU A 85 1.64 15.61 18.58
CA GLU A 85 2.93 15.23 19.15
C GLU A 85 4.07 15.48 18.16
N GLY A 86 3.91 15.09 16.89
CA GLY A 86 4.87 15.39 15.84
C GLY A 86 5.03 16.90 15.59
N GLN A 87 3.91 17.65 15.66
CA GLN A 87 3.92 19.10 15.49
C GLN A 87 4.62 19.83 16.65
N GLU A 88 4.53 19.35 17.88
CA GLU A 88 5.23 19.95 19.05
C GLU A 88 6.75 20.01 18.82
N GLY A 89 7.36 18.92 18.35
CA GLY A 89 8.79 18.89 18.05
C GLY A 89 9.18 19.92 16.98
N ARG A 90 8.42 20.01 15.89
CA ARG A 90 8.62 21.00 14.83
C ARG A 90 8.47 22.43 15.35
N ASN A 91 7.43 22.69 16.12
CA ASN A 91 7.11 24.03 16.62
C ASN A 91 8.17 24.50 17.63
N ALA A 92 8.57 23.63 18.57
CA ALA A 92 9.62 23.94 19.54
C ALA A 92 10.96 24.29 18.87
N PHE A 93 11.34 23.56 17.81
CA PHE A 93 12.53 23.88 17.01
C PHE A 93 12.43 25.27 16.37
N ASN A 94 11.31 25.59 15.72
CA ASN A 94 11.08 26.88 15.08
C ASN A 94 11.08 28.05 16.09
N GLU A 95 10.50 27.81 17.28
CA GLU A 95 10.40 28.77 18.37
C GLU A 95 11.68 28.83 19.24
N LYS A 96 12.69 28.00 18.95
CA LYS A 96 13.96 27.89 19.69
C LYS A 96 13.76 27.64 21.20
N ARG A 97 12.75 26.85 21.55
CA ARG A 97 12.48 26.41 22.92
C ARG A 97 12.68 24.90 23.03
N ALA A 98 12.79 24.40 24.26
CA ALA A 98 12.71 22.98 24.50
C ALA A 98 11.29 22.47 24.16
N PRO A 99 11.15 21.30 23.51
CA PRO A 99 9.85 20.67 23.31
C PRO A 99 9.31 20.12 24.64
N ASP A 100 7.99 20.19 24.81
CA ASP A 100 7.29 19.61 25.96
C ASP A 100 6.33 18.51 25.51
N PHE A 101 6.74 17.26 25.73
CA PHE A 101 5.95 16.08 25.42
C PHE A 101 5.17 15.53 26.62
N SER A 102 5.26 16.16 27.81
CA SER A 102 4.63 15.63 29.04
C SER A 102 3.11 15.48 28.96
N LYS A 103 2.47 16.25 28.08
CA LYS A 103 1.03 16.21 27.82
C LYS A 103 0.57 15.02 26.96
N PHE A 104 1.48 14.29 26.30
CA PHE A 104 1.14 13.15 25.46
C PHE A 104 1.28 11.84 26.24
N PRO A 105 0.23 10.98 26.27
CA PRO A 105 0.27 9.76 27.07
C PRO A 105 1.09 8.66 26.39
N PHE A 106 1.87 7.92 27.18
CA PHE A 106 2.43 6.64 26.75
C PHE A 106 1.29 5.62 26.63
N ARG A 107 0.94 5.27 25.40
CA ARG A 107 -0.06 4.23 25.12
C ARG A 107 0.47 2.86 25.56
N PRO A 108 -0.41 1.96 26.04
CA PRO A 108 -0.03 0.63 26.53
C PRO A 108 0.56 -0.27 25.44
#